data_AF-A0A940VHB3-F1
#
_entry.id   AF-A0A940VHB3-F1
#
_cell.length_a   1.000
_cell.length_b   1.000
_cell.length_c   1.000
_cell.angle_alpha   90.00
_cell.angle_beta   90.00
_cell.angle_gamma   90.00
#
_symmetry.space_group_name_H-M   'P 1'
#
loop_
_entity.id
_entity.type
_entity.pdbx_description
1 polymer ?
#
loop_
_entity_poly.entity_id
_entity_poly.type
_entity_poly.pdbx_seq_one_letter_code
_entity_poly.pdbx_strand_id
1 'polypeptide(L)'
;KGLKIVVIFEGRDAAGKGGVIKRITESLNPRICRIEALGTPTEREKTQWYFQRYVARLPAAGEMVLFDRSWYNRAGVERVMGFCTEDEYTEFLRSCPEFERMLVRSGIILIKYWFSVSDEEQEDRFQARLKDPTKRWKLSPMDVEARARWVDYSRAKDEMFNHTDIKQAPWWVVNADNKRKARLNCIHHLLGLIQYKDLTPERIKLPPRQKDDSYVRPPITDQNFVPEAY
;
A
#
# COMPACT_ATOMS: atom_id res chain seq x y z
N LYS A 1 0.71 -13.58 18.97
CA LYS A 1 0.02 -12.35 19.41
C LYS A 1 -0.93 -11.94 18.29
N GLY A 2 -2.19 -11.58 18.59
CA GLY A 2 -3.16 -11.11 17.58
C GLY A 2 -2.96 -9.64 17.22
N LEU A 3 -1.76 -9.26 16.76
CA LEU A 3 -1.44 -7.86 16.41
C LEU A 3 -2.30 -7.41 15.23
N LYS A 4 -2.67 -6.13 15.22
CA LYS A 4 -3.39 -5.47 14.13
C LYS A 4 -2.45 -4.47 13.49
N ILE A 5 -2.08 -4.65 12.23
CA ILE A 5 -1.06 -3.80 11.58
C ILE A 5 -1.66 -3.09 10.37
N VAL A 6 -1.50 -1.77 10.33
CA VAL A 6 -1.85 -0.93 9.19
C VAL A 6 -0.58 -0.22 8.71
N VAL A 7 -0.26 -0.40 7.44
CA VAL A 7 0.86 0.32 6.80
C VAL A 7 0.32 1.15 5.65
N ILE A 8 0.53 2.46 5.72
CA ILE A 8 0.12 3.42 4.71
C ILE A 8 1.31 3.75 3.81
N PHE A 9 1.11 3.66 2.51
CA PHE A 9 2.07 4.06 1.50
C PHE A 9 1.53 5.29 0.77
N GLU A 10 2.07 6.46 1.10
CA GLU A 10 1.84 7.72 0.40
C GLU A 10 3.12 8.21 -0.26
N GLY A 11 3.01 9.27 -1.05
CA GLY A 11 4.12 9.87 -1.77
C GLY A 11 3.76 10.19 -3.21
N ARG A 12 4.69 10.85 -3.90
CA ARG A 12 4.48 11.35 -5.25
C ARG A 12 4.13 10.24 -6.25
N ASP A 13 3.53 10.65 -7.35
CA ASP A 13 3.33 9.76 -8.48
C ASP A 13 4.68 9.31 -9.02
N ALA A 14 4.71 8.06 -9.48
CA ALA A 14 5.93 7.37 -9.86
C ALA A 14 7.02 7.17 -8.78
N ALA A 15 6.80 7.55 -7.52
CA ALA A 15 7.80 7.39 -6.45
C ALA A 15 8.14 5.92 -6.12
N GLY A 16 7.25 4.96 -6.45
CA GLY A 16 7.56 3.53 -6.38
C GLY A 16 6.84 2.73 -5.29
N LYS A 17 5.79 3.31 -4.67
CA LYS A 17 4.91 2.72 -3.65
C LYS A 17 4.51 1.27 -3.94
N GLY A 18 3.74 1.05 -5.02
CA GLY A 18 3.29 -0.30 -5.41
C GLY A 18 4.43 -1.29 -5.69
N GLY A 19 5.63 -0.80 -6.05
CA GLY A 19 6.81 -1.65 -6.19
C GLY A 19 7.34 -2.18 -4.87
N VAL A 20 7.24 -1.41 -3.77
CA VAL A 20 7.60 -1.86 -2.43
C VAL A 20 6.53 -2.78 -1.86
N ILE A 21 5.25 -2.40 -2.00
CA ILE A 21 4.11 -3.23 -1.58
C ILE A 21 4.19 -4.61 -2.23
N LYS A 22 4.48 -4.68 -3.54
CA LYS A 22 4.68 -5.96 -4.24
C LYS A 22 5.78 -6.80 -3.62
N ARG A 23 6.91 -6.20 -3.23
CA ARG A 23 8.03 -6.94 -2.62
C ARG A 23 7.76 -7.39 -1.18
N ILE A 24 6.98 -6.61 -0.42
CA ILE A 24 6.52 -7.05 0.90
C ILE A 24 5.59 -8.26 0.76
N THR A 25 4.63 -8.17 -0.16
CA THR A 25 3.56 -9.19 -0.28
C THR A 25 3.97 -10.46 -1.01
N GLU A 26 5.01 -10.42 -1.85
CA GLU A 26 5.52 -11.57 -2.62
C GLU A 26 5.87 -12.80 -1.76
N SER A 27 6.31 -12.58 -0.52
CA SER A 27 6.71 -13.64 0.41
C SER A 27 5.74 -13.85 1.58
N LEU A 28 4.55 -13.24 1.55
CA LEU A 28 3.59 -13.29 2.66
C LEU A 28 2.34 -14.07 2.30
N ASN A 29 1.69 -14.65 3.33
CA ASN A 29 0.42 -15.33 3.16
C ASN A 29 -0.70 -14.31 2.85
N PRO A 30 -1.38 -14.39 1.70
CA PRO A 30 -2.40 -13.43 1.30
C PRO A 30 -3.65 -13.45 2.18
N ARG A 31 -3.86 -14.51 2.98
CA ARG A 31 -4.95 -14.58 3.96
C ARG A 31 -4.73 -13.68 5.17
N ILE A 32 -3.47 -13.30 5.43
CA ILE A 32 -3.05 -12.56 6.61
C ILE A 32 -2.64 -11.15 6.23
N CYS A 33 -1.93 -11.01 5.10
CA CYS A 33 -1.49 -9.74 4.55
C CYS A 33 -2.27 -9.44 3.27
N ARG A 34 -3.07 -8.36 3.30
CA ARG A 34 -3.81 -7.91 2.12
C ARG A 34 -3.41 -6.48 1.72
N ILE A 35 -3.66 -6.17 0.46
CA ILE A 35 -3.46 -4.84 -0.11
C ILE A 35 -4.83 -4.19 -0.30
N GLU A 36 -4.97 -2.96 0.19
CA GLU A 36 -6.15 -2.13 -0.04
C GLU A 36 -5.75 -0.97 -0.95
N ALA A 37 -6.35 -0.92 -2.13
CA ALA A 37 -6.12 0.10 -3.15
C ALA A 37 -7.48 0.64 -3.61
N LEU A 38 -8.10 1.46 -2.76
CA LEU A 38 -9.43 2.01 -3.05
C LEU A 38 -9.35 3.01 -4.21
N GLY A 39 -10.22 2.84 -5.20
CA GLY A 39 -10.39 3.80 -6.29
C GLY A 39 -11.16 5.05 -5.87
N THR A 40 -11.53 5.86 -6.87
CA THR A 40 -12.37 7.05 -6.70
C THR A 40 -13.64 6.70 -5.89
N PRO A 41 -14.03 7.53 -4.90
CA PRO A 41 -15.25 7.28 -4.14
C PRO A 41 -16.48 7.31 -5.06
N THR A 42 -17.39 6.36 -4.84
CA THR A 42 -18.73 6.34 -5.46
C THR A 42 -19.58 7.51 -4.98
N GLU A 43 -20.66 7.84 -5.69
CA GLU A 43 -21.59 8.92 -5.29
C GLU A 43 -22.13 8.73 -3.87
N ARG A 44 -22.36 7.48 -3.44
CA ARG A 44 -22.76 7.17 -2.07
C ARG A 44 -21.62 7.35 -1.07
N GLU A 45 -20.38 7.01 -1.42
CA GLU A 45 -19.24 7.22 -0.52
C GLU A 45 -18.89 8.71 -0.37
N LYS A 46 -19.15 9.54 -1.38
CA LYS A 46 -18.97 11.00 -1.30
C LYS A 46 -19.93 11.66 -0.29
N THR A 47 -21.09 11.06 -0.03
CA THR A 47 -22.07 11.57 0.95
C THR A 47 -21.88 11.00 2.35
N GLN A 48 -20.92 10.08 2.53
CA GLN A 48 -20.60 9.47 3.81
C GLN A 48 -19.57 10.30 4.58
N TRP A 49 -19.38 9.93 5.85
CA TRP A 49 -18.20 10.37 6.57
C TRP A 49 -16.94 9.88 5.86
N TYR A 50 -15.99 10.78 5.59
CA TYR A 50 -14.83 10.52 4.74
C TYR A 50 -14.03 9.26 5.13
N PHE A 51 -13.81 9.04 6.43
CA PHE A 51 -13.06 7.88 6.92
C PHE A 51 -13.83 6.56 6.86
N GLN A 52 -15.16 6.58 6.67
CA GLN A 52 -16.03 5.41 6.78
C GLN A 52 -15.60 4.27 5.84
N ARG A 53 -15.30 4.59 4.57
CA ARG A 53 -14.88 3.59 3.57
C ARG A 53 -13.54 2.94 3.90
N TYR A 54 -12.66 3.68 4.59
CA TYR A 54 -11.34 3.19 5.00
C TYR A 54 -11.43 2.36 6.28
N VAL A 55 -12.29 2.76 7.22
CA VAL A 55 -12.56 2.02 8.46
C VAL A 55 -13.04 0.60 8.15
N ALA A 56 -13.90 0.44 7.14
CA ALA A 56 -14.37 -0.86 6.67
C ALA A 56 -13.25 -1.81 6.20
N ARG A 57 -12.03 -1.29 5.96
CA ARG A 57 -10.86 -2.03 5.48
C ARG A 57 -9.80 -2.24 6.55
N LEU A 58 -10.03 -1.82 7.79
CA LEU A 58 -9.07 -1.99 8.90
C LEU A 58 -8.89 -3.48 9.29
N PRO A 59 -7.73 -3.85 9.86
CA PRO A 59 -7.43 -5.23 10.23
C PRO A 59 -8.19 -5.74 11.45
N ALA A 60 -8.54 -7.02 11.43
CA ALA A 60 -8.81 -7.80 12.62
C ALA A 60 -7.52 -8.33 13.26
N ALA A 61 -7.63 -8.97 14.42
CA ALA A 61 -6.49 -9.51 15.16
C ALA A 61 -5.71 -10.54 14.33
N GLY A 62 -4.40 -10.33 14.20
CA GLY A 62 -3.51 -11.17 13.40
C GLY A 62 -3.36 -10.72 11.96
N GLU A 63 -4.10 -9.71 11.50
CA GLU A 63 -4.04 -9.23 10.12
C GLU A 63 -3.10 -8.04 9.93
N MET A 64 -2.55 -7.96 8.71
CA MET A 64 -1.80 -6.81 8.21
C MET A 64 -2.47 -6.25 6.95
N VAL A 65 -2.64 -4.94 6.91
CA VAL A 65 -3.23 -4.22 5.76
C VAL A 65 -2.22 -3.22 5.22
N LEU A 66 -1.94 -3.33 3.93
CA LEU A 66 -1.08 -2.40 3.19
C LEU A 66 -1.98 -1.50 2.32
N PHE A 67 -2.07 -0.23 2.69
CA PHE A 67 -2.82 0.78 1.95
C PHE A 67 -1.95 1.38 0.84
N ASP A 68 -2.26 1.07 -0.43
CA ASP A 68 -1.69 1.77 -1.59
C ASP A 68 -2.52 3.03 -1.84
N ARG A 69 -2.04 4.15 -1.28
CA ARG A 69 -2.84 5.31 -0.90
C ARG A 69 -3.87 5.01 0.18
N SER A 70 -4.37 6.06 0.82
CA SER A 70 -5.16 5.99 2.04
C SER A 70 -6.15 7.16 2.16
N TRP A 71 -6.61 7.43 3.38
CA TRP A 71 -7.37 8.65 3.70
C TRP A 71 -6.56 9.93 3.44
N TYR A 72 -5.24 9.83 3.27
CA TYR A 72 -4.42 10.98 2.88
C TYR A 72 -4.61 11.44 1.42
N ASN A 73 -5.45 10.75 0.63
CA ASN A 73 -5.92 11.29 -0.65
C ASN A 73 -6.48 12.71 -0.51
N ARG A 74 -7.22 13.00 0.59
CA ARG A 74 -7.76 14.34 0.87
C ARG A 74 -6.69 15.40 1.04
N ALA A 75 -5.59 15.06 1.72
CA ALA A 75 -4.49 15.98 1.93
C ALA A 75 -3.52 16.09 0.74
N GLY A 76 -3.67 15.26 -0.28
CA GLY A 76 -2.83 15.27 -1.48
C GLY A 76 -3.63 15.60 -2.72
N VAL A 77 -4.05 14.55 -3.43
CA VAL A 77 -4.67 14.69 -4.75
C VAL A 77 -5.99 15.45 -4.72
N GLU A 78 -6.85 15.23 -3.72
CA GLU A 78 -8.14 15.95 -3.68
C GLU A 78 -7.93 17.44 -3.44
N ARG A 79 -6.98 17.81 -2.57
CA ARG A 79 -6.62 19.21 -2.32
C ARG A 79 -6.07 19.89 -3.57
N VAL A 80 -5.09 19.28 -4.23
CA VAL A 80 -4.39 19.90 -5.36
C VAL A 80 -5.24 19.92 -6.63
N MET A 81 -6.10 18.92 -6.84
CA MET A 81 -6.97 18.83 -8.01
C MET A 81 -8.35 19.44 -7.80
N GLY A 82 -8.68 19.91 -6.59
CA GLY A 82 -9.97 20.51 -6.27
C GLY A 82 -11.13 19.50 -6.21
N PHE A 83 -10.86 18.27 -5.77
CA PHE A 83 -11.90 17.24 -5.57
C PHE A 83 -12.55 17.29 -4.18
N CYS A 84 -12.06 18.15 -3.30
CA CYS A 84 -12.69 18.48 -2.02
C CYS A 84 -12.77 19.99 -1.86
N THR A 85 -13.71 20.44 -1.04
CA THR A 85 -13.81 21.84 -0.62
C THR A 85 -12.73 22.21 0.39
N GLU A 86 -12.47 23.51 0.58
CA GLU A 86 -11.54 24.00 1.62
C GLU A 86 -11.97 23.58 3.03
N ASP A 87 -13.28 23.60 3.29
CA ASP A 87 -13.85 23.20 4.58
C ASP A 87 -13.61 21.72 4.85
N GLU A 88 -13.83 20.86 3.84
CA GLU A 88 -13.55 19.42 3.94
C GLU A 88 -12.07 19.11 4.16
N TYR A 89 -11.18 19.84 3.47
CA TYR A 89 -9.73 19.70 3.63
C TYR A 89 -9.28 20.11 5.04
N THR A 90 -9.74 21.27 5.50
CA THR A 90 -9.41 21.79 6.84
C THR A 90 -9.94 20.85 7.93
N GLU A 91 -11.18 20.38 7.77
CA GLU A 91 -11.77 19.43 8.70
C GLU A 91 -11.02 18.08 8.70
N PHE A 92 -10.57 17.61 7.53
CA PHE A 92 -9.71 16.43 7.46
C PHE A 92 -8.39 16.61 8.23
N LEU A 93 -7.70 17.73 8.05
CA LEU A 93 -6.44 17.98 8.76
C LEU A 93 -6.63 18.03 10.28
N ARG A 94 -7.77 18.53 10.74
CA ARG A 94 -8.15 18.53 12.17
C ARG A 94 -8.49 17.13 12.67
N SER A 95 -9.31 16.39 11.93
CA SER A 95 -9.87 15.10 12.37
C SER A 95 -8.89 13.92 12.20
N CYS A 96 -7.99 13.96 11.21
CA CYS A 96 -7.09 12.86 10.89
C CYS A 96 -6.19 12.44 12.07
N PRO A 97 -5.50 13.37 12.79
CA PRO A 97 -4.71 13.01 13.95
C PRO A 97 -5.52 12.35 15.07
N GLU A 98 -6.75 12.81 15.32
CA GLU A 98 -7.63 12.22 16.32
C GLU A 98 -8.07 10.81 15.93
N PHE A 99 -8.44 10.63 14.66
CA PHE A 99 -8.77 9.32 14.10
C PHE A 99 -7.61 8.34 14.28
N GLU A 100 -6.38 8.74 13.93
CA GLU A 100 -5.20 7.90 14.08
C GLU A 100 -4.89 7.56 15.55
N ARG A 101 -5.07 8.52 16.47
CA ARG A 101 -4.95 8.26 17.92
C ARG A 101 -5.98 7.26 18.40
N MET A 102 -7.20 7.28 17.88
CA MET A 102 -8.21 6.25 18.20
C MET A 102 -7.76 4.87 17.73
N LEU A 103 -7.23 4.76 16.50
CA LEU A 103 -6.70 3.49 15.98
C LEU A 103 -5.57 2.95 16.86
N VAL A 104 -4.58 3.78 17.16
CA VAL A 104 -3.43 3.39 18.00
C VAL A 104 -3.88 2.97 19.40
N ARG A 105 -4.78 3.73 20.05
CA ARG A 105 -5.34 3.36 21.36
C ARG A 105 -6.12 2.05 21.33
N SER A 106 -6.72 1.69 20.19
CA SER A 106 -7.38 0.39 20.00
C SER A 106 -6.40 -0.78 19.82
N GLY A 107 -5.08 -0.54 19.83
CA GLY A 107 -4.06 -1.55 19.63
C GLY A 107 -3.71 -1.82 18.16
N ILE A 108 -4.04 -0.91 17.25
CA ILE A 108 -3.55 -0.95 15.87
C ILE A 108 -2.15 -0.33 15.83
N ILE A 109 -1.18 -1.06 15.28
CA ILE A 109 0.13 -0.52 14.93
C ILE A 109 -0.03 0.18 13.58
N LEU A 110 -0.05 1.51 13.61
CA LEU A 110 -0.17 2.35 12.42
C LEU A 110 1.22 2.85 11.99
N ILE A 111 1.61 2.54 10.76
CA ILE A 111 2.90 2.93 10.18
C ILE A 111 2.64 3.71 8.90
N LYS A 112 3.19 4.93 8.79
CA LYS A 112 2.95 5.82 7.65
C LYS A 112 4.26 6.09 6.91
N TYR A 113 4.31 5.76 5.63
CA TYR A 113 5.47 5.99 4.77
C TYR A 113 5.16 7.02 3.69
N TRP A 114 6.03 8.03 3.59
CA TRP A 114 6.03 8.97 2.48
C TRP A 114 7.22 8.70 1.55
N PHE A 115 6.94 8.27 0.32
CA PHE A 115 7.95 8.03 -0.69
C PHE A 115 8.33 9.35 -1.37
N SER A 116 9.53 9.85 -1.05
CA SER A 116 10.09 11.06 -1.63
C SER A 116 10.98 10.72 -2.81
N VAL A 117 10.72 11.34 -3.95
CA VAL A 117 11.53 11.25 -5.17
C VAL A 117 11.90 12.67 -5.59
N SER A 118 13.11 12.87 -6.08
CA SER A 118 13.54 14.14 -6.68
C SER A 118 12.74 14.44 -7.95
N ASP A 119 12.67 15.72 -8.32
CA ASP A 119 11.95 16.17 -9.52
C ASP A 119 12.57 15.55 -10.78
N GLU A 120 13.91 15.57 -10.87
CA GLU A 120 14.68 14.96 -11.96
C GLU A 120 14.36 13.46 -12.13
N GLU A 121 14.45 12.68 -11.04
CA GLU A 121 14.14 11.25 -11.11
C GLU A 121 12.65 10.99 -11.36
N GLN A 122 11.75 11.87 -10.91
CA GLN A 122 10.34 11.77 -11.25
C GLN A 122 10.14 11.92 -12.76
N GLU A 123 10.76 12.94 -13.36
CA GLU A 123 10.71 13.20 -14.80
C GLU A 123 11.24 12.02 -15.61
N ASP A 124 12.42 11.52 -15.26
CA ASP A 124 13.03 10.38 -15.93
C ASP A 124 12.12 9.14 -15.91
N ARG A 125 11.43 8.92 -14.78
CA ARG A 125 10.45 7.83 -14.67
C ARG A 125 9.22 8.04 -15.53
N PHE A 126 8.73 9.27 -15.65
CA PHE A 126 7.62 9.59 -16.54
C PHE A 126 7.99 9.32 -17.99
N GLN A 127 9.16 9.81 -18.43
CA GLN A 127 9.67 9.59 -19.78
C GLN A 127 9.89 8.09 -20.07
N ALA A 128 10.48 7.36 -19.12
CA ALA A 128 10.69 5.92 -19.26
C ALA A 128 9.37 5.13 -19.38
N ARG A 129 8.32 5.53 -18.64
CA ARG A 129 6.98 4.90 -18.74
C ARG A 129 6.30 5.20 -20.07
N LEU A 130 6.48 6.39 -20.61
CA LEU A 130 5.91 6.77 -21.90
C LEU A 130 6.51 5.93 -23.05
N LYS A 131 7.83 5.72 -22.99
CA LYS A 131 8.60 4.93 -23.97
C LYS A 131 8.34 3.43 -23.88
N ASP A 132 8.08 2.89 -22.69
CA ASP A 132 7.87 1.44 -22.45
C ASP A 132 6.39 1.02 -22.58
N PRO A 133 5.99 0.26 -23.61
CA PRO A 133 4.61 -0.18 -23.81
C PRO A 133 4.03 -0.97 -22.62
N THR A 134 4.87 -1.72 -21.91
CA THR A 134 4.45 -2.56 -20.77
C THR A 134 4.11 -1.74 -19.52
N LYS A 135 4.50 -0.46 -19.49
CA LYS A 135 4.31 0.46 -18.36
C LYS A 135 3.43 1.66 -18.70
N ARG A 136 3.12 1.89 -19.97
CA ARG A 136 2.34 3.04 -20.44
C ARG A 136 0.96 3.14 -19.78
N TRP A 137 0.33 1.99 -19.50
CA TRP A 137 -0.95 1.93 -18.77
C TRP A 137 -0.91 2.53 -17.35
N LYS A 138 0.29 2.75 -16.79
CA LYS A 138 0.49 3.40 -15.47
C LYS A 138 0.52 4.93 -15.55
N LEU A 139 0.29 5.51 -16.72
CA LEU A 139 0.17 6.94 -16.92
C LEU A 139 -1.30 7.27 -17.19
N SER A 140 -1.91 7.99 -16.26
CA SER A 140 -3.24 8.57 -16.41
C SER A 140 -3.12 10.05 -16.82
N PRO A 141 -4.18 10.65 -17.39
CA PRO A 141 -4.22 12.10 -17.61
C PRO A 141 -3.96 12.91 -16.33
N MET A 142 -4.42 12.38 -15.19
CA MET A 142 -4.21 12.98 -13.86
C MET A 142 -2.73 13.02 -13.48
N ASP A 143 -1.93 12.01 -13.84
CA ASP A 143 -0.49 12.01 -13.55
C ASP A 143 0.26 13.10 -14.34
N VAL A 144 -0.20 13.42 -15.56
CA VAL A 144 0.38 14.49 -16.40
C VAL A 144 0.07 15.86 -15.81
N GLU A 145 -1.17 16.08 -15.36
CA GLU A 145 -1.56 17.30 -14.66
C GLU A 145 -0.82 17.44 -13.33
N ALA A 146 -0.66 16.33 -12.58
CA ALA A 146 0.03 16.33 -11.30
C ALA A 146 1.51 16.73 -11.42
N ARG A 147 2.16 16.36 -12.53
CA ARG A 147 3.51 16.81 -12.87
C ARG A 147 3.59 18.34 -13.02
N ALA A 148 2.61 18.96 -13.67
CA ALA A 148 2.59 20.42 -13.82
C ALA A 148 2.40 21.16 -12.48
N ARG A 149 1.72 20.53 -11.51
CA ARG A 149 1.42 21.08 -10.18
C ARG A 149 2.41 20.66 -9.10
N TRP A 150 3.69 20.46 -9.46
CA TRP A 150 4.72 19.98 -8.53
C TRP A 150 4.80 20.78 -7.22
N VAL A 151 4.77 22.11 -7.32
CA VAL A 151 4.86 23.03 -6.16
C VAL A 151 3.63 22.89 -5.27
N ASP A 152 2.43 22.77 -5.85
CA ASP A 152 1.20 22.63 -5.07
C ASP A 152 1.17 21.30 -4.30
N TYR A 153 1.62 20.20 -4.91
CA TYR A 153 1.84 18.94 -4.19
C TYR A 153 2.89 19.04 -3.09
N SER A 154 3.91 19.88 -3.28
CA SER A 154 4.94 20.11 -2.26
C SER A 154 4.33 20.82 -1.04
N ARG A 155 3.57 21.90 -1.28
CA ARG A 155 2.84 22.64 -0.23
C ARG A 155 1.83 21.75 0.50
N ALA A 156 1.05 20.97 -0.26
CA ALA A 156 0.07 20.05 0.33
C ALA A 156 0.74 18.98 1.21
N LYS A 157 1.89 18.45 0.81
CA LYS A 157 2.68 17.53 1.64
C LYS A 157 3.18 18.22 2.92
N ASP A 158 3.75 19.42 2.82
CA ASP A 158 4.30 20.11 3.98
C ASP A 158 3.19 20.43 5.01
N GLU A 159 2.02 20.89 4.55
CA GLU A 159 0.83 21.09 5.38
C GLU A 159 0.33 19.79 6.03
N MET A 160 0.28 18.70 5.26
CA MET A 160 -0.10 17.38 5.77
C MET A 160 0.84 16.91 6.89
N PHE A 161 2.15 17.10 6.74
CA PHE A 161 3.14 16.74 7.76
C PHE A 161 2.96 17.59 9.02
N ASN A 162 2.83 18.92 8.86
CA ASN A 162 2.65 19.84 9.98
C ASN A 162 1.46 19.48 10.87
N HIS A 163 0.36 18.99 10.29
CA HIS A 163 -0.84 18.65 11.03
C HIS A 163 -0.88 17.19 11.53
N THR A 164 -0.28 16.26 10.80
CA THR A 164 -0.52 14.81 11.02
C THR A 164 0.71 14.00 11.39
N ASP A 165 1.89 14.62 11.45
CA ASP A 165 3.08 13.97 12.02
C ASP A 165 3.04 14.04 13.56
N ILE A 166 2.34 13.08 14.17
CA ILE A 166 2.16 13.01 15.62
C ILE A 166 3.05 11.93 16.22
N LYS A 167 3.49 12.11 17.47
CA LYS A 167 4.37 11.16 18.18
C LYS A 167 3.82 9.73 18.21
N GLN A 168 2.50 9.56 18.28
CA GLN A 168 1.84 8.25 18.32
C GLN A 168 1.78 7.55 16.95
N ALA A 169 1.83 8.31 15.86
CA ALA A 169 1.74 7.83 14.49
C ALA A 169 2.60 8.75 13.59
N PRO A 170 3.94 8.63 13.66
CA PRO A 170 4.83 9.51 12.93
C PRO A 170 4.86 9.18 11.43
N TRP A 171 5.26 10.18 10.65
CA TRP A 171 5.59 10.00 9.23
C TRP A 171 7.05 9.58 9.03
N TRP A 172 7.25 8.54 8.22
CA TRP A 172 8.57 8.08 7.81
C TRP A 172 8.84 8.39 6.35
N VAL A 173 9.82 9.25 6.08
CA VAL A 173 10.21 9.58 4.71
C VAL A 173 11.15 8.52 4.16
N VAL A 174 10.76 7.90 3.04
CA VAL A 174 11.58 6.94 2.30
C VAL A 174 12.19 7.65 1.10
N ASN A 175 13.52 7.78 1.07
CA ASN A 175 14.22 8.26 -0.13
C ASN A 175 14.08 7.20 -1.24
N ALA A 176 13.37 7.58 -2.29
CA ALA A 176 12.88 6.68 -3.32
C ALA A 176 13.57 6.85 -4.68
N ASP A 177 14.64 7.66 -4.78
CA ASP A 177 15.35 7.88 -6.05
C ASP A 177 15.95 6.57 -6.56
N ASN A 178 16.65 5.83 -5.69
CA ASN A 178 17.04 4.46 -5.98
C ASN A 178 15.96 3.47 -5.52
N LYS A 179 15.16 2.95 -6.45
CA LYS A 179 14.06 2.00 -6.16
C LYS A 179 14.50 0.77 -5.37
N ARG A 180 15.70 0.22 -5.62
CA ARG A 180 16.18 -0.98 -4.91
C ARG A 180 16.51 -0.65 -3.47
N LYS A 181 17.25 0.45 -3.22
CA LYS A 181 17.54 0.93 -1.86
C LYS A 181 16.27 1.28 -1.10
N ALA A 182 15.33 1.97 -1.74
CA ALA A 182 14.05 2.35 -1.15
C ALA A 182 13.26 1.14 -0.64
N ARG A 183 13.19 0.07 -1.45
CA ARG A 183 12.55 -1.20 -1.07
C ARG A 183 13.21 -1.82 0.15
N LEU A 184 14.52 -2.00 0.09
CA LEU A 184 15.28 -2.65 1.16
C LEU A 184 15.19 -1.86 2.48
N ASN A 185 15.37 -0.54 2.43
CA ASN A 185 15.28 0.31 3.60
C ASN A 185 13.86 0.34 4.20
N CYS A 186 12.83 0.45 3.37
CA CYS A 186 11.44 0.43 3.85
C CYS A 186 11.09 -0.91 4.51
N ILE A 187 11.47 -2.04 3.89
CA ILE A 187 11.25 -3.38 4.47
C ILE A 187 12.05 -3.54 5.77
N HIS A 188 13.32 -3.15 5.78
CA HIS A 188 14.18 -3.22 6.97
C HIS A 188 13.59 -2.41 8.13
N HIS A 189 13.15 -1.18 7.86
CA HIS A 189 12.51 -0.32 8.86
C HIS A 189 11.18 -0.93 9.36
N LEU A 190 10.32 -1.42 8.46
CA LEU A 190 9.07 -2.11 8.84
C LEU A 190 9.33 -3.29 9.78
N LEU A 191 10.34 -4.12 9.47
CA LEU A 191 10.73 -5.24 10.32
C LEU A 191 11.28 -4.76 11.68
N GLY A 192 12.01 -3.65 11.72
CA GLY A 192 12.54 -3.07 12.96
C GLY A 192 11.48 -2.50 13.91
N LEU A 193 10.32 -2.06 13.38
CA LEU A 193 9.24 -1.50 14.18
C LEU A 193 8.38 -2.55 14.90
N ILE A 194 8.40 -3.80 14.44
CA ILE A 194 7.53 -4.86 14.93
C ILE A 194 8.38 -5.89 15.67
N GLN A 195 8.06 -6.16 16.93
CA GLN A 195 8.72 -7.24 17.65
C GLN A 195 8.24 -8.60 17.10
N TYR A 196 9.09 -9.27 16.32
CA TYR A 196 8.84 -10.63 15.81
C TYR A 196 9.85 -11.63 16.36
N LYS A 197 9.54 -12.92 16.19
CA LYS A 197 10.46 -14.02 16.43
C LYS A 197 10.76 -14.69 15.11
N ASP A 198 11.98 -15.13 14.90
CA ASP A 198 12.29 -16.01 13.79
C ASP A 198 11.64 -17.37 14.07
N LEU A 199 10.77 -17.80 13.16
CA LEU A 199 10.04 -19.07 13.21
C LEU A 199 10.37 -19.93 11.98
N THR A 200 11.51 -19.67 11.33
CA THR A 200 11.95 -20.45 10.17
C THR A 200 11.94 -21.94 10.54
N PRO A 201 11.07 -22.75 9.89
CA PRO A 201 10.93 -24.14 10.26
C PRO A 201 12.20 -24.91 9.90
N GLU A 202 12.53 -25.91 10.70
CA GLU A 202 13.61 -26.85 10.35
C GLU A 202 13.26 -27.61 9.08
N ARG A 203 14.31 -28.09 8.39
CA ARG A 203 14.14 -28.84 7.15
C ARG A 203 13.40 -30.14 7.42
N ILE A 204 12.15 -30.22 6.98
CA ILE A 204 11.31 -31.42 7.09
C ILE A 204 11.81 -32.49 6.10
N LYS A 205 12.03 -33.72 6.58
CA LYS A 205 12.23 -34.89 5.70
C LYS A 205 10.88 -35.43 5.27
N LEU A 206 10.65 -35.51 3.96
CA LEU A 206 9.42 -36.11 3.43
C LEU A 206 9.45 -37.63 3.66
N PRO A 207 8.42 -38.21 4.31
CA PRO A 207 8.32 -39.66 4.43
C PRO A 207 8.09 -40.29 3.05
N PRO A 208 8.43 -41.59 2.88
CA PRO A 208 8.09 -42.31 1.66
C PRO A 208 6.57 -42.31 1.45
N ARG A 209 6.14 -42.25 0.18
CA ARG A 209 4.71 -42.35 -0.18
C ARG A 209 4.17 -43.73 0.20
N GLN A 210 2.89 -43.80 0.55
CA GLN A 210 2.16 -45.06 0.70
C GLN A 210 2.26 -45.85 -0.61
N LYS A 211 2.61 -47.14 -0.49
CA LYS A 211 2.42 -48.12 -1.56
C LYS A 211 1.07 -48.76 -1.33
N ASP A 212 0.11 -48.48 -2.20
CA ASP A 212 -1.20 -49.11 -2.19
C ASP A 212 -1.44 -49.71 -3.56
N ASP A 213 -1.38 -51.03 -3.62
CA ASP A 213 -1.58 -51.80 -4.85
C ASP A 213 -3.06 -52.14 -5.09
N SER A 214 -3.96 -51.73 -4.18
CA SER A 214 -5.40 -52.02 -4.24
C SER A 214 -6.24 -50.92 -4.91
N TYR A 215 -5.71 -49.70 -5.00
CA TYR A 215 -6.42 -48.56 -5.57
C TYR A 215 -6.08 -48.36 -7.06
N VAL A 216 -7.07 -48.58 -7.93
CA VAL A 216 -6.97 -48.30 -9.37
C VAL A 216 -7.61 -46.94 -9.64
N ARG A 217 -6.84 -45.99 -10.17
CA ARG A 217 -7.39 -44.69 -10.59
C ARG A 217 -8.27 -44.86 -11.84
N PRO A 218 -9.31 -44.01 -12.00
CA PRO A 218 -10.04 -43.90 -13.26
C PRO A 218 -9.10 -43.62 -14.44
N PRO A 219 -9.44 -44.08 -15.65
CA PRO A 219 -8.70 -43.78 -16.87
C PRO A 219 -8.44 -42.28 -17.02
N ILE A 220 -7.24 -41.93 -17.48
CA ILE A 220 -6.89 -40.53 -17.73
C ILE A 220 -7.82 -39.90 -18.79
N THR A 221 -8.29 -40.70 -19.75
CA THR A 221 -9.19 -40.31 -20.84
C THR A 221 -10.55 -39.80 -20.38
N ASP A 222 -10.96 -40.14 -19.16
CA ASP A 222 -12.25 -39.72 -18.59
C ASP A 222 -12.17 -38.32 -17.96
N GLN A 223 -10.98 -37.72 -17.92
CA GLN A 223 -10.73 -36.39 -17.37
C GLN A 223 -10.61 -35.35 -18.49
N ASN A 224 -11.23 -34.20 -18.27
CA ASN A 224 -11.04 -33.04 -19.14
C ASN A 224 -9.76 -32.30 -18.74
N PHE A 225 -8.73 -32.38 -19.58
CA PHE A 225 -7.48 -31.62 -19.39
C PHE A 225 -7.55 -30.26 -20.04
N VAL A 226 -6.86 -29.29 -19.42
CA VAL A 226 -6.55 -28.02 -20.08
C VAL A 226 -5.65 -28.35 -21.28
N PRO A 227 -6.00 -27.91 -22.51
CA PRO A 227 -5.16 -28.17 -23.67
C PRO A 227 -3.75 -27.65 -23.47
N GLU A 228 -2.75 -28.49 -23.76
CA GLU A 228 -1.35 -28.09 -23.72
C GLU A 228 -1.03 -27.21 -24.94
N ALA A 229 -0.53 -26.00 -24.67
CA ALA A 229 -0.17 -25.02 -25.68
C ALA A 229 1.36 -24.75 -25.76
N TYR A 230 2.15 -25.36 -24.88
CA TYR A 230 3.60 -25.17 -24.72
C TYR A 230 4.28 -26.48 -24.36
#